data_AF-A0A0M9XMD8-F1
#
_entry.id   AF-A0A0M9XMD8-F1
#
_cell.length_a   1.000
_cell.length_b   1.000
_cell.length_c   1.000
_cell.angle_alpha   90.00
_cell.angle_beta   90.00
_cell.angle_gamma   90.00
#
_symmetry.space_group_name_H-M   'P 1'
#
loop_
_entity.id
_entity.type
_entity.pdbx_description
1 polymer ?
#
loop_
_entity_poly.entity_id
_entity_poly.type
_entity_poly.pdbx_seq_one_letter_code
_entity_poly.pdbx_strand_id
1 'polypeptide(L)'
;MPSAPPVNFQFTAQRFFRIENGRLAGQLRDVAYQATTTDFWGSMAAVGGPDTYVLGGAFNCGKAQPGQIAAVSHGCPAALFTDVSILNTAQEAGR
;
A
#
# COMPACT_ATOMS: atom_id res chain seq x y z
N MET A 1 -2.69 -20.99 18.36
CA MET A 1 -1.21 -20.96 18.17
C MET A 1 -0.89 -21.84 16.96
N PRO A 2 0.08 -21.50 16.09
CA PRO A 2 1.08 -20.44 16.20
C PRO A 2 0.60 -19.10 15.60
N SER A 3 1.14 -18.00 16.13
CA SER A 3 0.98 -16.62 15.65
C SER A 3 1.55 -16.42 14.23
N ALA A 4 1.01 -15.46 13.48
CA ALA A 4 1.34 -15.20 12.07
C ALA A 4 2.87 -15.16 11.80
N PRO A 5 3.37 -15.92 10.81
CA PRO A 5 4.72 -15.77 10.26
C PRO A 5 4.89 -14.43 9.52
N PRO A 6 6.12 -13.99 9.24
CA PRO A 6 6.49 -12.58 9.19
C PRO A 6 5.86 -11.82 8.02
N VAL A 7 5.39 -10.62 8.33
CA VAL A 7 4.92 -9.63 7.36
C VAL A 7 6.13 -8.91 6.77
N ASN A 8 6.36 -8.97 5.46
CA ASN A 8 7.53 -8.29 4.87
C ASN A 8 7.37 -6.78 4.78
N PHE A 9 6.14 -6.30 4.60
CA PHE A 9 5.81 -4.88 4.64
C PHE A 9 4.35 -4.65 5.03
N GLN A 10 4.09 -3.45 5.54
CA GLN A 10 2.75 -2.90 5.73
C GLN A 10 2.76 -1.45 5.28
N PHE A 11 1.76 -1.04 4.52
CA PHE A 11 1.59 0.34 4.10
C PHE A 11 0.18 0.85 4.36
N THR A 12 0.11 2.11 4.77
CA THR A 12 -1.09 2.93 4.69
C THR A 12 -0.97 3.87 3.49
N ALA A 13 -2.01 4.66 3.24
CA ALA A 13 -2.01 5.66 2.18
C ALA A 13 -2.67 6.94 2.67
N GLN A 14 -2.42 8.04 1.96
CA GLN A 14 -3.11 9.31 2.21
C GLN A 14 -4.63 9.18 1.97
N ARG A 15 -5.04 8.35 1.01
CA ARG A 15 -6.45 8.09 0.68
C ARG A 15 -6.62 6.65 0.20
N PHE A 16 -7.71 6.02 0.62
CA PHE A 16 -8.21 4.77 0.06
C PHE A 16 -9.63 4.96 -0.42
N PHE A 17 -9.99 4.38 -1.55
CA PHE A 17 -11.35 4.39 -2.07
C PHE A 17 -11.83 2.96 -2.28
N ARG A 18 -13.10 2.70 -1.95
CA ARG A 18 -13.75 1.46 -2.35
C ARG A 18 -14.10 1.53 -3.83
N ILE A 19 -14.01 0.40 -4.52
CA ILE A 19 -14.54 0.23 -5.88
C ILE A 19 -15.68 -0.79 -5.82
N GLU A 20 -16.86 -0.42 -6.33
CA GLU A 20 -18.01 -1.29 -6.49
C GLU A 20 -18.52 -1.15 -7.94
N ASN A 21 -18.74 -2.28 -8.63
CA ASN A 21 -19.20 -2.31 -10.03
C ASN A 21 -18.37 -1.40 -10.98
N GLY A 22 -17.04 -1.38 -10.79
CA GLY A 22 -16.12 -0.59 -11.60
C GLY A 22 -16.15 0.92 -11.32
N ARG A 23 -16.80 1.37 -10.24
CA ARG A 23 -16.89 2.79 -9.86
C ARG A 23 -16.42 3.02 -8.43
N LEU A 24 -15.87 4.21 -8.18
CA LEU A 24 -15.53 4.64 -6.81
C LEU A 24 -16.81 4.75 -5.97
N ALA A 25 -16.81 4.08 -4.82
CA ALA A 25 -17.96 3.95 -3.91
C ALA A 25 -17.69 4.62 -2.55
N GLY A 26 -16.89 5.69 -2.54
CA GLY A 26 -16.55 6.46 -1.34
C GLY A 26 -15.17 6.15 -0.76
N GLN A 27 -14.72 7.08 0.09
CA GLN A 27 -13.41 7.03 0.73
C GLN A 27 -13.47 6.17 2.00
N LEU A 28 -12.42 5.39 2.23
CA LEU A 28 -12.22 4.58 3.42
C LEU A 28 -11.21 5.25 4.36
N ARG A 29 -11.33 4.95 5.65
CA ARG A 29 -10.37 5.32 6.71
C ARG A 29 -9.85 4.08 7.41
N ASP A 30 -8.74 4.23 8.13
CA ASP A 30 -8.15 3.17 8.96
C ASP A 30 -7.80 1.92 8.16
N VAL A 31 -7.28 2.10 6.94
CA VAL A 31 -6.92 1.00 6.04
C VAL A 31 -5.40 0.87 5.97
N ALA A 32 -4.92 -0.36 6.10
CA ALA A 32 -3.57 -0.75 5.70
C ALA A 32 -3.64 -1.98 4.80
N TYR A 33 -2.62 -2.15 3.96
CA TYR A 33 -2.39 -3.41 3.25
C TYR A 33 -1.03 -3.98 3.65
N GLN A 34 -0.96 -5.30 3.73
CA GLN A 34 0.24 -6.00 4.14
C GLN A 34 0.46 -7.25 3.29
N ALA A 35 1.73 -7.58 3.03
CA ALA A 35 2.08 -8.79 2.30
C ALA A 35 3.57 -9.15 2.45
N THR A 36 3.88 -10.36 1.98
CA THR A 36 5.23 -10.75 1.58
C THR A 36 5.58 -10.07 0.26
N THR A 37 6.74 -9.40 0.16
CA THR A 37 7.19 -8.71 -1.07
C THR A 37 7.04 -9.56 -2.34
N THR A 38 7.51 -10.81 -2.33
CA THR A 38 7.43 -11.69 -3.49
C THR A 38 6.00 -12.02 -3.89
N ASP A 39 5.14 -12.28 -2.90
CA ASP A 39 3.75 -12.67 -3.15
C ASP A 39 2.94 -11.47 -3.66
N PHE A 40 3.18 -10.28 -3.12
CA PHE A 40 2.55 -9.05 -3.58
C PHE A 40 2.89 -8.73 -5.03
N TRP A 41 4.18 -8.76 -5.40
CA TRP A 41 4.55 -8.51 -6.79
C TRP A 41 4.10 -9.64 -7.72
N GLY A 42 4.05 -10.89 -7.21
CA GLY A 42 3.51 -12.04 -7.92
C GLY A 42 2.00 -11.98 -8.16
N SER A 43 1.24 -11.23 -7.36
CA SER A 43 -0.22 -11.07 -7.53
C SER A 43 -0.63 -9.90 -8.43
N MET A 44 0.34 -9.24 -9.08
CA MET A 44 0.05 -8.16 -10.01
C MET A 44 -0.65 -8.69 -11.27
N ALA A 45 -1.92 -8.34 -11.43
CA ALA A 45 -2.76 -8.79 -12.53
C ALA A 45 -2.70 -7.85 -13.75
N ALA A 46 -2.43 -6.57 -13.54
CA ALA A 46 -2.31 -5.60 -14.63
C ALA A 46 -1.45 -4.39 -14.25
N VAL A 47 -0.87 -3.76 -15.28
CA VAL A 47 -0.15 -2.48 -15.21
C VAL A 47 -0.82 -1.51 -16.17
N GLY A 48 -1.07 -0.28 -15.70
CA GLY A 48 -1.68 0.80 -16.46
C GLY A 48 -0.74 1.36 -17.52
N GLY A 49 -1.33 2.05 -18.50
CA GLY A 49 -0.59 2.72 -19.57
C GLY A 49 0.20 3.94 -19.07
N PRO A 50 1.01 4.56 -19.96
CA PRO A 50 1.79 5.75 -19.63
C PRO A 50 0.95 6.94 -19.13
N ASP A 51 -0.31 7.03 -19.56
CA ASP A 51 -1.29 8.03 -19.15
C ASP A 51 -1.70 7.92 -17.67
N THR A 52 -1.47 6.76 -17.04
CA THR A 52 -1.72 6.53 -15.61
C THR A 52 -0.52 6.85 -14.72
N TYR A 53 0.62 7.23 -15.29
CA TYR A 53 1.84 7.50 -14.53
C TYR A 53 1.72 8.75 -13.66
N VAL A 54 2.08 8.61 -12.39
CA VAL A 54 2.16 9.73 -11.44
C VAL A 54 3.50 9.68 -10.71
N LEU A 55 4.18 10.83 -10.61
CA LEU A 55 5.38 11.00 -9.79
C LEU A 55 4.98 11.60 -8.43
N GLY A 56 5.12 10.81 -7.38
CA GLY A 56 4.96 11.25 -5.99
C GLY A 56 6.30 11.58 -5.34
N GLY A 57 6.29 12.47 -4.35
CA GLY A 57 7.49 12.83 -3.61
C GLY A 57 7.20 13.21 -2.16
N ALA A 58 8.22 13.07 -1.31
CA ALA A 58 8.19 13.49 0.08
C ALA A 58 9.52 14.17 0.44
N PHE A 59 9.46 15.31 1.11
CA PHE A 59 10.67 16.06 1.52
C PHE A 59 11.42 15.42 2.69
N ASN A 60 10.77 14.50 3.42
CA ASN A 60 11.25 13.96 4.66
C ASN A 60 11.11 12.43 4.72
N CYS A 61 11.62 11.70 3.72
CA CYS A 61 11.59 10.25 3.76
C CYS A 61 12.49 9.74 4.89
N GLY A 62 11.91 9.49 6.06
CA GLY A 62 12.60 8.90 7.20
C GLY A 62 13.01 7.48 6.85
N LYS A 63 14.29 7.29 6.53
CA LYS A 63 14.90 5.97 6.28
C LYS A 63 15.97 5.70 7.31
N ALA A 64 16.32 4.42 7.47
CA ALA A 64 17.40 3.91 8.33
C ALA A 64 17.19 4.05 9.85
N GLN A 65 18.02 3.32 10.59
CA GLN A 65 18.18 3.45 12.03
C GLN A 65 19.68 3.46 12.34
N PRO A 66 20.29 4.62 12.69
CA PRO A 66 19.66 5.91 13.03
C PRO A 66 18.99 6.61 11.84
N GLY A 67 17.94 7.38 12.14
CA GLY A 67 17.07 8.01 11.15
C GLY A 67 17.78 9.07 10.31
N GLN A 68 17.61 8.97 8.99
CA GLN A 68 18.10 9.93 8.01
C GLN A 68 16.93 10.60 7.31
N ILE A 69 17.04 11.90 7.09
CA ILE A 69 16.05 12.72 6.39
C ILE A 69 16.62 13.10 5.01
N ALA A 70 15.89 12.76 3.96
CA ALA A 70 16.19 13.19 2.61
C ALA A 70 14.89 13.41 1.81
N ALA A 71 14.97 14.29 0.82
CA ALA A 71 13.95 14.36 -0.22
C ALA A 71 14.00 13.09 -1.08
N VAL A 72 12.84 12.47 -1.32
CA VAL A 72 12.71 11.30 -2.19
C VAL A 72 11.54 11.50 -3.15
N SER A 73 11.64 10.87 -4.32
CA SER A 73 10.52 10.72 -5.24
C SER A 73 10.45 9.29 -5.76
N HIS A 74 9.23 8.86 -6.06
CA HIS A 74 8.92 7.58 -6.69
C HIS A 74 7.74 7.79 -7.64
N GLY A 75 7.85 7.29 -8.86
CA GLY A 75 6.74 7.34 -9.80
C GLY A 75 6.40 5.95 -10.31
N CYS A 76 5.11 5.71 -10.49
CA CYS A 76 4.59 4.47 -11.04
C CYS A 76 3.31 4.75 -11.85
N PRO A 77 3.01 3.92 -12.87
CA PRO A 77 1.67 3.82 -13.42
C PRO A 77 0.72 3.21 -12.39
N ALA A 78 -0.58 3.25 -12.69
CA ALA A 78 -1.54 2.44 -11.95
C ALA A 78 -1.17 0.94 -12.07
N ALA A 79 -1.44 0.16 -11.02
CA ALA A 79 -1.26 -1.28 -11.04
C ALA A 79 -2.41 -1.95 -10.28
N LEU A 80 -2.83 -3.12 -10.77
CA LEU A 80 -3.85 -3.94 -10.15
C LEU A 80 -3.19 -5.14 -9.51
N PHE A 81 -3.41 -5.31 -8.21
CA PHE A 81 -2.96 -6.47 -7.43
C PHE A 81 -4.20 -7.21 -6.92
N THR A 82 -4.19 -8.54 -7.02
CA THR A 82 -5.26 -9.38 -6.48
C THR A 82 -4.81 -10.03 -5.18
N ASP A 83 -5.78 -10.46 -4.37
CA ASP A 83 -5.55 -11.29 -3.19
C ASP A 83 -4.59 -10.68 -2.14
N VAL A 84 -4.55 -9.35 -2.07
CA VAL A 84 -3.77 -8.59 -1.07
C VAL A 84 -4.56 -8.49 0.23
N SER A 85 -3.91 -8.77 1.36
CA SER A 85 -4.53 -8.64 2.68
C SER A 85 -4.75 -7.16 3.02
N ILE A 86 -6.01 -6.79 3.27
CA ILE A 86 -6.43 -5.46 3.69
C ILE A 86 -6.88 -5.53 5.15
N LEU A 87 -6.31 -4.65 5.97
CA LEU A 87 -6.57 -4.56 7.41
C LEU A 87 -7.38 -3.31 7.74
N ASN A 88 -8.21 -3.42 8.78
CA ASN A 88 -8.74 -2.27 9.50
C ASN A 88 -7.80 -1.94 10.67
N THR A 89 -6.98 -0.90 10.54
CA THR A 89 -5.93 -0.58 11.52
C THR A 89 -6.48 -0.21 12.89
N ALA A 90 -7.72 0.32 12.97
CA ALA A 90 -8.35 0.63 14.25
C ALA A 90 -8.78 -0.63 15.01
N GLN A 91 -9.24 -1.67 14.30
CA GLN A 91 -9.59 -2.95 14.91
C GLN A 91 -8.35 -3.73 15.34
N GLU A 92 -7.29 -3.71 14.54
CA GLU A 92 -6.03 -4.39 14.86
C GLU A 92 -5.29 -3.74 16.03
N ALA A 93 -5.35 -2.40 16.19
CA ALA A 93 -4.69 -1.70 17.30
C ALA A 93 -5.34 -1.96 18.68
N GLY A 94 -6.58 -2.46 18.71
CA GLY A 94 -7.32 -2.77 19.93
C GLY A 94 -7.23 -4.24 20.37
N ARG A 95 -6.50 -5.07 19.63
CA ARG A 95 -6.22 -6.48 19.96
C ARG A 95 -4.84 -6.64 20.58
#